data_AF-A0A9D5SWS5-F1
#
_entry.id   AF-A0A9D5SWS5-F1
#
_cell.length_a   1.000
_cell.length_b   1.000
_cell.length_c   1.000
_cell.angle_alpha   90.00
_cell.angle_beta   90.00
_cell.angle_gamma   90.00
#
_symmetry.space_group_name_H-M   'P 1'
#
loop_
_entity.id
_entity.type
_entity.pdbx_description
1 polymer ?
#
loop_
_entity_poly.entity_id
_entity_poly.type
_entity_poly.pdbx_seq_one_letter_code
_entity_poly.pdbx_strand_id
1 'polypeptide(L)'
;MLQEKTSGISFSAKVKMQIASIGEQSDACDRAEAYGMLIFSRLPEGAEQSLRTSQRCVAHRAAEILARCCGVYVDIIEPTHAKGGRSLYAVKLTEGEHASVMKQFGLTAGEAVTAINRTLMKEENCQDAFLRGAFLAAGSVSDPSGGYHMEIAARSERLCKELLKLLEGHGISGGIGSRRGRWYLYVKEKEGIEQLLADIGAGNAYYQFVNQTIYRGIRNEVNRRTNFEGANLAKTVNASAEQVAAIKRIKREKGLLTLPEELRELAELRLENPEWTLRQLGEALSRPLSRSGVNHRIQRLLEIAEDLPKK
;
A
#
# COMPACT_ATOMS: atom_id res chain seq x y z
N MET A 1 7.97 -15.70 18.14
CA MET A 1 8.29 -14.70 17.10
C MET A 1 8.11 -13.33 17.71
N LEU A 2 9.23 -12.68 18.05
CA LEU A 2 9.25 -11.38 18.71
C LEU A 2 8.63 -10.33 17.77
N GLN A 3 7.41 -9.89 18.09
CA GLN A 3 6.93 -8.62 17.59
C GLN A 3 7.75 -7.54 18.28
N GLU A 4 8.82 -7.09 17.63
CA GLU A 4 9.39 -5.79 17.95
C GLU A 4 8.28 -4.75 17.75
N LYS A 5 7.76 -4.24 18.87
CA LYS A 5 7.04 -2.97 18.93
C LYS A 5 7.99 -1.89 18.42
N THR A 6 8.06 -1.73 17.11
CA THR A 6 8.74 -0.60 16.50
C THR A 6 7.99 0.67 16.89
N SER A 7 8.73 1.57 17.54
CA SER A 7 8.43 2.97 17.88
C SER A 7 7.22 3.58 17.15
N GLY A 8 6.36 4.33 17.86
CA GLY A 8 5.17 5.04 17.34
C GLY A 8 5.42 6.15 16.30
N ILE A 9 6.47 6.03 15.49
CA ILE A 9 6.85 6.90 14.38
C ILE A 9 6.23 6.34 13.10
N SER A 10 5.48 7.16 12.37
CA SER A 10 4.85 6.75 11.11
C SER A 10 5.87 6.39 10.03
N PHE A 11 5.48 5.56 9.07
CA PHE A 11 6.33 5.21 7.92
C PHE A 11 6.81 6.46 7.16
N SER A 12 5.91 7.42 6.92
CA SER A 12 6.28 8.72 6.33
C SER A 12 7.35 9.49 7.12
N ALA A 13 7.30 9.46 8.46
CA ALA A 13 8.31 10.11 9.27
C ALA A 13 9.67 9.39 9.17
N LYS A 14 9.68 8.06 9.08
CA LYS A 14 10.92 7.28 8.83
C LYS A 14 11.56 7.65 7.49
N VAL A 15 10.76 7.76 6.42
CA VAL A 15 11.23 8.20 5.09
C VAL A 15 11.87 9.58 5.18
N LYS A 16 11.18 10.54 5.82
CA LYS A 16 11.70 11.91 5.98
C LYS A 16 12.95 11.99 6.84
N MET A 17 13.05 11.19 7.90
CA MET A 17 14.28 11.08 8.70
C MET A 17 15.45 10.58 7.87
N GLN A 18 15.25 9.55 7.05
CA GLN A 18 16.29 9.01 6.19
C GLN A 18 16.76 10.06 5.18
N ILE A 19 15.86 10.62 4.37
CA ILE A 19 16.27 11.52 3.29
C ILE A 19 16.79 12.87 3.80
N ALA A 20 16.38 13.30 5.01
CA ALA A 20 16.96 14.47 5.67
C ALA A 20 18.40 14.23 6.19
N SER A 21 18.84 12.98 6.27
CA SER A 21 20.21 12.60 6.70
C SER A 21 21.15 12.32 5.53
N ILE A 22 20.72 12.53 4.29
CA ILE A 22 21.60 12.44 3.12
C ILE A 22 22.72 13.46 3.29
N GLY A 23 23.96 13.05 3.04
CA GLY A 23 25.15 13.88 3.26
C GLY A 23 25.27 15.07 2.29
N GLU A 24 26.49 15.59 2.20
CA GLU A 24 26.84 16.66 1.26
C GLU A 24 26.59 16.24 -0.19
N GLN A 25 26.15 17.20 -1.00
CA GLN A 25 25.84 17.04 -2.42
C GLN A 25 26.54 18.15 -3.21
N SER A 26 26.39 18.14 -4.53
CA SER A 26 26.76 19.30 -5.33
C SER A 26 25.91 20.51 -4.95
N ASP A 27 26.49 21.71 -5.07
CA ASP A 27 25.77 22.97 -4.81
C ASP A 27 24.48 23.08 -5.65
N ALA A 28 24.52 22.60 -6.91
CA ALA A 28 23.34 22.56 -7.77
C ALA A 28 22.21 21.67 -7.20
N CYS A 29 22.54 20.49 -6.66
CA CYS A 29 21.54 19.61 -6.03
C CYS A 29 20.99 20.22 -4.75
N ASP A 30 21.83 20.88 -3.95
CA ASP A 30 21.37 21.57 -2.75
C ASP A 30 20.46 22.75 -3.07
N ARG A 31 20.77 23.52 -4.11
CA ARG A 31 19.88 24.57 -4.64
C ARG A 31 18.56 23.98 -5.14
N ALA A 32 18.58 22.86 -5.84
CA ALA A 32 17.37 22.19 -6.32
C ALA A 32 16.50 21.66 -5.16
N GLU A 33 17.11 21.06 -4.14
CA GLU A 33 16.42 20.59 -2.93
C GLU A 33 15.83 21.75 -2.13
N ALA A 34 16.60 22.82 -1.89
CA ALA A 34 16.10 24.04 -1.26
C ALA A 34 14.91 24.63 -2.02
N TYR A 35 15.02 24.70 -3.36
CA TYR A 35 13.95 25.20 -4.20
C TYR A 35 12.67 24.37 -4.05
N GLY A 36 12.77 23.04 -4.09
CA GLY A 36 11.65 22.13 -3.83
C GLY A 36 11.05 22.35 -2.44
N MET A 37 11.89 22.48 -1.41
CA MET A 37 11.41 22.77 -0.06
C MET A 37 10.65 24.10 0.01
N LEU A 38 11.17 25.16 -0.58
CA LEU A 38 10.60 26.51 -0.51
C LEU A 38 9.22 26.57 -1.16
N ILE A 39 9.08 26.09 -2.40
CA ILE A 39 7.83 26.23 -3.15
C ILE A 39 6.71 25.31 -2.65
N PHE A 40 7.05 24.18 -2.01
CA PHE A 40 6.09 23.27 -1.40
C PHE A 40 5.89 23.52 0.09
N SER A 41 6.74 24.32 0.73
CA SER A 41 6.57 24.68 2.14
C SER A 41 5.23 25.38 2.40
N ARG A 42 4.67 25.09 3.56
CA ARG A 42 3.47 25.74 4.06
C ARG A 42 3.88 27.05 4.75
N LEU A 43 3.88 28.17 4.03
CA LEU A 43 3.94 29.49 4.63
C LEU A 43 2.51 29.85 5.09
N PRO A 44 2.26 30.11 6.38
CA PRO A 44 1.04 30.78 6.81
C PRO A 44 0.98 32.20 6.22
N GLU A 45 -0.23 32.72 6.02
CA GLU A 45 -0.44 34.15 5.79
C GLU A 45 0.24 34.97 6.90
N GLY A 46 1.07 35.94 6.52
CA GLY A 46 1.83 36.80 7.45
C GLY A 46 3.11 36.20 8.05
N ALA A 47 3.48 34.97 7.68
CA ALA A 47 4.74 34.33 8.10
C ALA A 47 5.56 33.89 6.88
N GLU A 48 5.69 34.80 5.92
CA GLU A 48 6.33 34.58 4.62
C GLU A 48 7.79 34.16 4.72
N GLN A 49 8.45 34.43 5.86
CA GLN A 49 9.87 34.19 6.10
C GLN A 49 10.18 32.86 6.82
N SER A 50 9.22 31.92 6.91
CA SER A 50 9.41 30.70 7.72
C SER A 50 8.92 29.38 7.11
N LEU A 51 9.83 28.45 6.85
CA LEU A 51 9.47 27.06 6.55
C LEU A 51 9.04 26.37 7.84
N ARG A 52 7.89 25.70 7.82
CA ARG A 52 7.35 24.99 9.00
C ARG A 52 7.22 23.50 8.77
N THR A 53 7.61 22.71 9.77
CA THR A 53 7.55 21.25 9.72
C THR A 53 7.32 20.67 11.11
N SER A 54 6.64 19.53 11.21
CA SER A 54 6.49 18.81 12.48
C SER A 54 7.70 17.95 12.82
N GLN A 55 8.74 17.93 11.97
CA GLN A 55 9.87 17.03 12.08
C GLN A 55 11.18 17.81 12.21
N ARG A 56 11.91 17.54 13.30
CA ARG A 56 13.20 18.19 13.60
C ARG A 56 14.21 18.00 12.47
N CYS A 57 14.36 16.77 11.97
CA CYS A 57 15.31 16.45 10.90
C CYS A 57 15.08 17.30 9.64
N VAL A 58 13.81 17.54 9.27
CA VAL A 58 13.46 18.35 8.10
C VAL A 58 13.82 19.82 8.33
N ALA A 59 13.62 20.35 9.54
CA ALA A 59 13.99 21.72 9.87
C ALA A 59 15.52 21.92 9.84
N HIS A 60 16.27 20.96 10.40
CA HIS A 60 17.74 20.96 10.37
C HIS A 60 18.26 20.87 8.94
N ARG A 61 17.75 19.95 8.13
CA ARG A 61 18.13 19.81 6.71
C ARG A 61 17.87 21.08 5.90
N ALA A 62 16.70 21.70 6.09
CA ALA A 62 16.37 22.95 5.42
C ALA A 62 17.33 24.08 5.83
N ALA A 63 17.64 24.22 7.12
CA ALA A 63 18.58 25.22 7.61
C ALA A 63 20.00 25.01 7.06
N GLU A 64 20.49 23.77 7.09
CA GLU A 64 21.81 23.40 6.60
C GLU A 64 21.96 23.68 5.09
N ILE A 65 20.99 23.25 4.28
CA ILE A 65 21.03 23.49 2.83
C ILE A 65 20.94 24.98 2.54
N LEU A 66 20.01 25.72 3.15
CA LEU A 66 19.87 27.17 2.91
C LEU A 66 21.14 27.92 3.32
N ALA A 67 21.74 27.59 4.45
CA ALA A 67 23.00 28.20 4.87
C ALA A 67 24.12 27.94 3.86
N ARG A 68 24.23 26.70 3.37
CA ARG A 68 25.29 26.27 2.47
C ARG A 68 25.14 26.84 1.05
N CYS A 69 23.96 26.74 0.44
CA CYS A 69 23.76 27.10 -0.96
C CYS A 69 23.35 28.57 -1.17
N CYS A 70 22.77 29.21 -0.16
CA CYS A 70 22.38 30.63 -0.25
C CYS A 70 23.28 31.58 0.56
N GLY A 71 24.17 31.06 1.40
CA GLY A 71 25.07 31.86 2.23
C GLY A 71 24.35 32.71 3.26
N VAL A 72 23.27 32.20 3.86
CA VAL A 72 22.43 32.91 4.84
C VAL A 72 22.54 32.31 6.23
N TYR A 73 22.33 33.11 7.27
CA TYR A 73 22.10 32.57 8.60
C TYR A 73 20.64 32.13 8.74
N VAL A 74 20.44 31.05 9.47
CA VAL A 74 19.12 30.43 9.60
C VAL A 74 18.89 30.04 11.05
N ASP A 75 17.81 30.55 11.63
CA ASP A 75 17.40 30.18 12.97
C ASP A 75 16.39 29.03 12.94
N ILE A 76 16.58 28.03 13.79
CA ILE A 76 15.59 26.98 14.03
C ILE A 76 14.87 27.29 15.34
N ILE A 77 13.58 27.60 15.24
CA ILE A 77 12.71 27.77 16.39
C ILE A 77 12.07 26.43 16.71
N GLU A 78 12.32 25.97 17.94
CA GLU A 78 11.68 24.78 18.47
C GLU A 78 10.18 25.01 18.70
N PRO A 79 9.35 23.97 18.51
CA PRO A 79 7.93 24.08 18.75
C PRO A 79 7.64 24.39 20.22
N THR A 80 6.88 25.45 20.48
CA THR A 80 6.25 25.65 21.78
C THR A 80 5.01 24.75 21.91
N HIS A 81 4.84 24.10 23.05
CA HIS A 81 3.65 23.31 23.37
C HIS A 81 2.46 24.24 23.62
N ALA A 82 1.83 24.75 22.57
CA ALA A 82 0.56 25.45 22.69
C ALA A 82 -0.59 24.43 22.86
N LYS A 83 -1.47 24.65 23.84
CA LYS A 83 -2.66 23.81 24.07
C LYS A 83 -3.51 23.74 22.78
N GLY A 84 -3.65 22.54 22.22
CA GLY A 84 -4.57 22.24 21.12
C GLY A 84 -4.05 22.44 19.68
N GLY A 85 -2.81 22.92 19.51
CA GLY A 85 -2.18 23.08 18.19
C GLY A 85 -1.19 21.97 17.85
N ARG A 86 -0.92 21.74 16.55
CA ARG A 86 0.27 20.97 16.14
C ARG A 86 1.52 21.79 16.44
N SER A 87 2.35 21.31 17.34
CA SER A 87 3.72 21.79 17.58
C SER A 87 4.55 21.64 16.29
N LEU A 88 5.00 22.77 15.71
CA LEU A 88 5.84 22.81 14.50
C LEU A 88 7.17 23.51 14.77
N TYR A 89 8.25 22.96 14.24
CA TYR A 89 9.51 23.66 14.05
C TYR A 89 9.33 24.75 12.99
N ALA A 90 10.02 25.86 13.16
CA ALA A 90 10.09 26.92 12.16
C ALA A 90 11.55 27.23 11.83
N VAL A 91 11.88 27.23 10.54
CA VAL A 91 13.15 27.66 9.99
C VAL A 91 12.97 29.12 9.58
N LYS A 92 13.58 30.04 10.32
CA LYS A 92 13.43 31.49 10.13
C LYS A 92 14.68 32.10 9.51
N LEU A 93 14.42 33.05 8.62
CA LEU A 93 15.41 33.94 8.03
C LEU A 93 15.10 35.36 8.51
N THR A 94 16.13 36.21 8.60
CA THR A 94 15.89 37.66 8.68
C THR A 94 15.26 38.16 7.38
N GLU A 95 14.68 39.36 7.40
CA GLU A 95 14.06 39.94 6.21
C GLU A 95 15.04 40.07 5.02
N GLY A 96 16.28 40.47 5.30
CA GLY A 96 17.33 40.59 4.28
C GLY A 96 17.75 39.24 3.69
N GLU A 97 17.90 38.22 4.53
CA GLU A 97 18.22 36.86 4.10
C GLU A 97 17.08 36.23 3.30
N HIS A 98 15.84 36.42 3.74
CA HIS A 98 14.67 35.97 3.03
C HIS A 98 14.60 36.61 1.63
N ALA A 99 14.78 37.93 1.53
CA ALA A 99 14.82 38.62 0.24
C ALA A 99 15.95 38.10 -0.67
N SER A 100 17.13 37.84 -0.10
CA SER A 100 18.27 37.25 -0.82
C SER A 100 17.93 35.86 -1.37
N VAL A 101 17.40 34.96 -0.53
CA VAL A 101 16.98 33.61 -0.92
C VAL A 101 15.94 33.66 -2.03
N MET A 102 14.89 34.46 -1.86
CA MET A 102 13.81 34.57 -2.85
C MET A 102 14.34 35.07 -4.20
N LYS A 103 15.24 36.06 -4.20
CA LYS A 103 15.90 36.55 -5.42
C LYS A 103 16.74 35.47 -6.09
N GLN A 104 17.52 34.68 -5.33
CA GLN A 104 18.36 33.60 -5.87
C GLN A 104 17.57 32.49 -6.55
N PHE A 105 16.33 32.25 -6.12
CA PHE A 105 15.42 31.25 -6.70
C PHE A 105 14.42 31.83 -7.71
N GLY A 106 14.43 33.15 -7.95
CA GLY A 106 13.47 33.81 -8.84
C GLY A 106 12.03 33.77 -8.31
N LEU A 107 11.88 33.84 -6.98
CA LEU A 107 10.62 33.82 -6.28
C LEU A 107 10.26 35.24 -5.79
N THR A 108 8.97 35.55 -5.75
CA THR A 108 8.45 36.79 -5.15
C THR A 108 7.76 36.47 -3.84
N ALA A 109 8.06 37.23 -2.78
CA ALA A 109 7.38 37.11 -1.50
C ALA A 109 5.87 37.39 -1.66
N GLY A 110 5.02 36.63 -0.97
CA GLY A 110 3.56 36.74 -1.06
C GLY A 110 2.92 36.17 -2.33
N GLU A 111 3.67 35.92 -3.41
CA GLU A 111 3.11 35.38 -4.65
C GLU A 111 3.04 33.85 -4.66
N ALA A 112 1.94 33.33 -5.19
CA ALA A 112 1.78 31.88 -5.37
C ALA A 112 2.65 31.40 -6.54
N VAL A 113 3.61 30.52 -6.25
CA VAL A 113 4.36 29.82 -7.31
C VAL A 113 3.41 28.89 -8.06
N THR A 114 3.30 29.11 -9.37
CA THR A 114 2.43 28.32 -10.26
C THR A 114 3.18 27.60 -11.37
N ALA A 115 4.49 27.84 -11.50
CA ALA A 115 5.36 27.19 -12.46
C ALA A 115 6.66 26.77 -11.78
N ILE A 116 7.20 25.61 -12.13
CA ILE A 116 8.46 25.13 -11.60
C ILE A 116 9.59 25.59 -12.53
N ASN A 117 10.51 26.41 -12.02
CA ASN A 117 11.68 26.86 -12.78
C ASN A 117 12.66 25.69 -13.01
N ARG A 118 12.54 25.02 -14.16
CA ARG A 118 13.38 23.88 -14.55
C ARG A 118 14.86 24.22 -14.72
N THR A 119 15.21 25.51 -14.84
CA THR A 119 16.63 25.90 -14.97
C THR A 119 17.45 25.65 -13.71
N LEU A 120 16.78 25.53 -12.55
CA LEU A 120 17.39 25.19 -11.26
C LEU A 120 17.66 23.69 -11.10
N MET A 121 17.33 22.86 -12.10
CA MET A 121 17.43 21.39 -12.04
C MET A 121 17.98 20.79 -13.34
N LYS A 122 18.92 21.49 -13.99
CA LYS A 122 19.50 21.06 -15.27
C LYS A 122 20.57 19.98 -15.13
N GLU A 123 21.27 19.95 -14.00
CA GLU A 123 22.34 18.99 -13.76
C GLU A 123 21.79 17.62 -13.36
N GLU A 124 22.64 16.60 -13.51
CA GLU A 124 22.33 15.23 -13.13
C GLU A 124 21.88 15.17 -11.66
N ASN A 125 20.87 14.34 -11.37
CA ASN A 125 20.29 14.14 -10.04
C ASN A 125 19.61 15.38 -9.39
N CYS A 126 19.66 16.57 -10.00
CA CYS A 126 19.03 17.76 -9.42
C CYS A 126 17.49 17.68 -9.41
N GLN A 127 16.90 16.97 -10.37
CA GLN A 127 15.45 16.71 -10.35
C GLN A 127 15.07 15.85 -9.14
N ASP A 128 15.86 14.83 -8.83
CA ASP A 128 15.67 13.95 -7.67
C ASP A 128 15.83 14.74 -6.37
N ALA A 129 16.82 15.64 -6.33
CA ALA A 129 17.03 16.53 -5.21
C ALA A 129 15.84 17.48 -4.99
N PHE A 130 15.28 18.03 -6.07
CA PHE A 130 14.06 18.81 -5.99
C PHE A 130 12.85 18.00 -5.51
N LEU A 131 12.65 16.77 -6.03
CA LEU A 131 11.58 15.89 -5.59
C LEU A 131 11.73 15.53 -4.10
N ARG A 132 12.96 15.30 -3.63
CA ARG A 132 13.27 15.13 -2.21
C ARG A 132 12.89 16.35 -1.39
N GLY A 133 13.23 17.55 -1.85
CA GLY A 133 12.85 18.81 -1.21
C GLY A 133 11.33 18.99 -1.11
N ALA A 134 10.62 18.72 -2.21
CA ALA A 134 9.15 18.75 -2.27
C ALA A 134 8.52 17.74 -1.29
N PHE A 135 9.06 16.51 -1.25
CA PHE A 135 8.58 15.48 -0.34
C PHE A 135 8.88 15.82 1.12
N LEU A 136 10.07 16.33 1.44
CA LEU A 136 10.44 16.77 2.78
C LEU A 136 9.47 17.85 3.29
N ALA A 137 9.20 18.87 2.47
CA ALA A 137 8.32 19.98 2.82
C ALA A 137 6.84 19.57 2.95
N ALA A 138 6.31 18.82 1.99
CA ALA A 138 4.86 18.61 1.87
C ALA A 138 4.42 17.17 1.53
N GLY A 139 5.37 16.25 1.42
CA GLY A 139 5.12 14.84 1.12
C GLY A 139 4.65 14.02 2.31
N SER A 140 3.88 12.97 2.04
CA SER A 140 3.61 11.88 2.96
C SER A 140 3.36 10.58 2.22
N VAL A 141 3.65 9.45 2.86
CA VAL A 141 3.42 8.12 2.31
C VAL A 141 2.79 7.22 3.37
N SER A 142 1.79 6.46 2.97
CA SER A 142 1.11 5.49 3.83
C SER A 142 2.03 4.33 4.18
N ASP A 143 1.79 3.73 5.34
CA ASP A 143 2.38 2.43 5.65
C ASP A 143 1.84 1.40 4.63
N PRO A 144 2.70 0.63 3.93
CA PRO A 144 2.24 -0.28 2.88
C PRO A 144 1.34 -1.41 3.39
N SER A 145 1.30 -1.64 4.72
CA SER A 145 0.31 -2.53 5.35
C SER A 145 -1.13 -2.04 5.20
N GLY A 146 -1.36 -0.71 5.18
CA GLY A 146 -2.68 -0.09 5.10
C GLY A 146 -3.16 0.26 3.68
N GLY A 147 -2.26 0.23 2.70
CA GLY A 147 -2.55 0.60 1.31
C GLY A 147 -1.40 1.37 0.66
N TYR A 148 -1.52 1.58 -0.65
CA TYR A 148 -0.56 2.33 -1.45
C TYR A 148 -1.10 3.73 -1.69
N HIS A 149 -0.54 4.70 -0.98
CA HIS A 149 -0.89 6.10 -1.13
C HIS A 149 0.31 6.97 -0.75
N MET A 150 0.80 7.73 -1.71
CA MET A 150 1.70 8.85 -1.46
C MET A 150 1.03 10.13 -1.91
N GLU A 151 1.26 11.23 -1.20
CA GLU A 151 0.79 12.55 -1.61
C GLU A 151 1.82 13.65 -1.34
N ILE A 152 1.82 14.68 -2.19
CA ILE A 152 2.57 15.92 -1.99
C ILE A 152 1.57 17.08 -2.09
N ALA A 153 1.39 17.81 -0.98
CA ALA A 153 0.48 18.95 -0.94
C ALA A 153 1.08 20.18 -1.64
N ALA A 154 0.24 20.97 -2.31
CA ALA A 154 0.64 22.19 -3.00
C ALA A 154 -0.40 23.30 -2.80
N ARG A 155 -0.01 24.55 -3.12
CA ARG A 155 -0.89 25.73 -2.95
C ARG A 155 -1.90 25.91 -4.07
N SER A 156 -1.63 25.36 -5.25
CA SER A 156 -2.48 25.50 -6.43
C SER A 156 -2.54 24.21 -7.22
N GLU A 157 -3.65 24.00 -7.92
CA GLU A 157 -3.81 22.90 -8.88
C GLU A 157 -2.73 22.97 -9.96
N ARG A 158 -2.36 24.19 -10.39
CA ARG A 158 -1.35 24.41 -11.42
C ARG A 158 0.03 23.94 -10.99
N LEU A 159 0.43 24.18 -9.73
CA LEU A 159 1.67 23.66 -9.19
C LEU A 159 1.65 22.12 -9.09
N CYS A 160 0.50 21.52 -8.73
CA CYS A 160 0.35 20.06 -8.79
C CYS A 160 0.53 19.52 -10.22
N LYS A 161 -0.02 20.19 -11.24
CA LYS A 161 0.14 19.80 -12.65
C LYS A 161 1.60 19.86 -13.09
N GLU A 162 2.33 20.88 -12.67
CA GLU A 162 3.76 21.00 -12.99
C GLU A 162 4.59 19.91 -12.31
N LEU A 163 4.28 19.57 -11.06
CA LEU A 163 4.91 18.44 -10.37
C LEU A 163 4.55 17.10 -11.02
N LEU A 164 3.30 16.90 -11.44
CA LEU A 164 2.87 15.69 -12.12
C LEU A 164 3.68 15.46 -13.40
N LYS A 165 3.87 16.50 -14.23
CA LYS A 165 4.72 16.41 -15.42
C LYS A 165 6.18 16.07 -15.13
N LEU A 166 6.70 16.45 -13.95
CA LEU A 166 8.04 16.02 -13.54
C LEU A 166 8.04 14.54 -13.21
N LEU A 167 7.07 14.08 -12.41
CA LEU A 167 6.93 12.66 -12.05
C LEU A 167 6.69 11.76 -13.27
N GLU A 168 5.93 12.21 -14.26
CA GLU A 168 5.75 11.49 -15.53
C GLU A 168 7.07 11.28 -16.27
N GLY A 169 8.01 12.23 -16.17
CA GLY A 169 9.37 12.07 -16.69
C GLY A 169 10.20 11.00 -16.00
N HIS A 170 9.84 10.65 -14.77
CA HIS A 170 10.38 9.52 -13.99
C HIS A 170 9.58 8.23 -14.18
N GLY A 171 8.61 8.21 -15.10
CA GLY A 171 7.71 7.07 -15.30
C GLY A 171 6.68 6.89 -14.18
N ILE A 172 6.49 7.89 -13.32
CA ILE A 172 5.55 7.84 -12.20
C ILE A 172 4.22 8.48 -12.61
N SER A 173 3.17 7.65 -12.66
CA SER A 173 1.80 8.11 -12.90
C SER A 173 1.10 8.52 -11.61
N GLY A 174 0.27 9.55 -11.67
CA GLY A 174 -0.42 10.09 -10.49
C GLY A 174 -1.71 10.83 -10.83
N GLY A 175 -2.38 11.32 -9.79
CA GLY A 175 -3.58 12.13 -9.90
C GLY A 175 -3.50 13.40 -9.05
N ILE A 176 -4.41 14.33 -9.29
CA ILE A 176 -4.54 15.56 -8.52
C ILE A 176 -5.87 15.53 -7.77
N GLY A 177 -5.83 15.92 -6.50
CA GLY A 177 -7.01 16.05 -5.65
C GLY A 177 -7.03 17.38 -4.90
N SER A 178 -8.17 17.68 -4.29
CA SER A 178 -8.33 18.81 -3.39
C SER A 178 -9.04 18.38 -2.11
N ARG A 179 -8.54 18.81 -0.96
CA ARG A 179 -9.13 18.52 0.35
C ARG A 179 -9.03 19.75 1.24
N ARG A 180 -10.18 20.21 1.77
CA ARG A 180 -10.26 21.39 2.66
C ARG A 180 -9.58 22.63 2.06
N GLY A 181 -9.84 22.89 0.77
CA GLY A 181 -9.28 24.03 0.04
C GLY A 181 -7.79 23.93 -0.28
N ARG A 182 -7.20 22.74 -0.24
CA ARG A 182 -5.78 22.50 -0.52
C ARG A 182 -5.62 21.47 -1.61
N TRP A 183 -4.76 21.77 -2.55
CA TRP A 183 -4.42 20.87 -3.63
C TRP A 183 -3.34 19.90 -3.19
N TYR A 184 -3.38 18.69 -3.75
CA TYR A 184 -2.33 17.71 -3.59
C TYR A 184 -2.23 16.85 -4.84
N LEU A 185 -1.00 16.46 -5.16
CA LEU A 185 -0.74 15.36 -6.07
C LEU A 185 -0.74 14.07 -5.25
N TYR A 186 -1.22 12.97 -5.83
CA TYR A 186 -1.15 11.65 -5.21
C TYR A 186 -0.70 10.57 -6.19
N VAL A 187 -0.04 9.54 -5.66
CA VAL A 187 0.38 8.32 -6.35
C VAL A 187 -0.22 7.13 -5.61
N LYS A 188 -0.91 6.25 -6.33
CA LYS A 188 -1.53 5.02 -5.78
C LYS A 188 -0.91 3.75 -6.31
N GLU A 189 -0.18 3.84 -7.42
CA GLU A 189 0.51 2.71 -8.00
C GLU A 189 1.73 2.36 -7.15
N LYS A 190 1.86 1.07 -6.86
CA LYS A 190 2.92 0.54 -6.00
C LYS A 190 4.29 0.85 -6.60
N GLU A 191 4.44 0.59 -7.90
CA GLU A 191 5.66 0.79 -8.68
C GLU A 191 6.04 2.28 -8.71
N GLY A 192 5.06 3.18 -8.83
CA GLY A 192 5.30 4.63 -8.78
C GLY A 192 5.75 5.13 -7.41
N ILE A 193 5.23 4.56 -6.32
CA ILE A 193 5.71 4.85 -4.96
C ILE A 193 7.12 4.32 -4.74
N GLU A 194 7.39 3.10 -5.22
CA GLU A 194 8.72 2.48 -5.18
C GLU A 194 9.76 3.31 -5.92
N GLN A 195 9.47 3.73 -7.15
CA GLN A 195 10.34 4.59 -7.95
C GLN A 195 10.60 5.92 -7.23
N LEU A 196 9.56 6.60 -6.76
CA LEU A 196 9.73 7.88 -6.08
C LEU A 196 10.55 7.76 -4.79
N LEU A 197 10.39 6.68 -4.02
CA LEU A 197 11.22 6.42 -2.84
C LEU A 197 12.70 6.19 -3.22
N ALA A 198 12.95 5.53 -4.35
CA ALA A 198 14.31 5.36 -4.87
C ALA A 198 14.91 6.71 -5.31
N ASP A 199 14.19 7.48 -6.12
CA ASP A 199 14.63 8.78 -6.66
C ASP A 199 15.02 9.74 -5.53
N ILE A 200 14.18 9.87 -4.50
CA ILE A 200 14.48 10.79 -3.38
C ILE A 200 15.58 10.29 -2.43
N GLY A 201 16.19 9.14 -2.70
CA GLY A 201 17.27 8.55 -1.89
C GLY A 201 16.78 7.84 -0.62
N ALA A 202 15.52 7.42 -0.57
CA ALA A 202 14.92 6.73 0.58
C ALA A 202 15.16 5.20 0.55
N GLY A 203 16.39 4.74 0.26
CA GLY A 203 16.75 3.32 0.09
C GLY A 203 16.25 2.35 1.18
N ASN A 204 16.48 2.61 2.47
CA ASN A 204 15.97 1.73 3.53
C ASN A 204 14.44 1.68 3.57
N ALA A 205 13.76 2.83 3.41
CA ALA A 205 12.31 2.86 3.35
C ALA A 205 11.76 2.16 2.09
N TYR A 206 12.45 2.29 0.95
CA TYR A 206 12.17 1.55 -0.27
C TYR A 206 12.24 0.04 -0.03
N TYR A 207 13.33 -0.49 0.53
CA TYR A 207 13.44 -1.92 0.82
C TYR A 207 12.38 -2.40 1.81
N GLN A 208 12.07 -1.59 2.83
CA GLN A 208 10.98 -1.89 3.76
C GLN A 208 9.63 -1.97 3.02
N PHE A 209 9.36 -1.03 2.11
CA PHE A 209 8.14 -0.97 1.33
C PHE A 209 7.98 -2.21 0.42
N VAL A 210 9.05 -2.56 -0.32
CA VAL A 210 9.09 -3.73 -1.20
C VAL A 210 8.87 -5.01 -0.39
N ASN A 211 9.60 -5.19 0.72
CA ASN A 211 9.50 -6.38 1.56
C ASN A 211 8.08 -6.57 2.11
N GLN A 212 7.48 -5.52 2.67
CA GLN A 212 6.11 -5.61 3.20
C GLN A 212 5.10 -5.94 2.11
N THR A 213 5.29 -5.43 0.90
CA THR A 213 4.44 -5.73 -0.23
C THR A 213 4.54 -7.19 -0.67
N ILE A 214 5.76 -7.76 -0.69
CA ILE A 214 5.99 -9.19 -0.97
C ILE A 214 5.29 -10.07 0.07
N TYR A 215 5.50 -9.81 1.36
CA TYR A 215 4.86 -10.57 2.43
C TYR A 215 3.33 -10.53 2.36
N ARG A 216 2.76 -9.37 2.02
CA ARG A 216 1.31 -9.22 1.81
C ARG A 216 0.84 -10.04 0.60
N GLY A 217 1.61 -10.05 -0.49
CA GLY A 217 1.35 -10.87 -1.66
C GLY A 217 1.26 -12.36 -1.31
N ILE A 218 2.29 -12.89 -0.65
CA ILE A 218 2.35 -14.29 -0.20
C ILE A 218 1.19 -14.63 0.73
N ARG A 219 0.92 -13.78 1.73
CA ARG A 219 -0.19 -14.03 2.67
C ARG A 219 -1.54 -14.06 1.96
N ASN A 220 -1.78 -13.15 1.02
CA ASN A 220 -3.02 -13.10 0.27
C ASN A 220 -3.19 -14.34 -0.62
N GLU A 221 -2.11 -14.80 -1.24
CA GLU A 221 -2.10 -16.03 -2.04
C GLU A 221 -2.42 -17.25 -1.18
N VAL A 222 -1.71 -17.42 -0.05
CA VAL A 222 -1.97 -18.51 0.90
C VAL A 222 -3.42 -18.47 1.37
N ASN A 223 -3.93 -17.32 1.79
CA ASN A 223 -5.32 -17.18 2.23
C ASN A 223 -6.32 -17.57 1.15
N ARG A 224 -6.08 -17.17 -0.10
CA ARG A 224 -6.95 -17.56 -1.23
C ARG A 224 -6.94 -19.06 -1.44
N ARG A 225 -5.76 -19.68 -1.39
CA ARG A 225 -5.58 -21.13 -1.54
C ARG A 225 -6.25 -21.90 -0.41
N THR A 226 -6.01 -21.52 0.85
CA THR A 226 -6.62 -22.18 2.00
C THR A 226 -8.14 -22.02 2.02
N ASN A 227 -8.66 -20.85 1.64
CA ASN A 227 -10.11 -20.64 1.52
C ASN A 227 -10.72 -21.52 0.42
N PHE A 228 -10.04 -21.66 -0.72
CA PHE A 228 -10.48 -22.54 -1.81
C PHE A 228 -10.47 -24.01 -1.38
N GLU A 229 -9.40 -24.48 -0.76
CA GLU A 229 -9.27 -25.85 -0.24
C GLU A 229 -10.33 -26.14 0.84
N GLY A 230 -10.52 -25.22 1.79
CA GLY A 230 -11.54 -25.34 2.85
C GLY A 230 -12.96 -25.40 2.28
N ALA A 231 -13.30 -24.55 1.32
CA ALA A 231 -14.61 -24.56 0.66
C ALA A 231 -14.87 -25.87 -0.11
N ASN A 232 -13.85 -26.42 -0.78
CA ASN A 232 -13.96 -27.69 -1.48
C ASN A 232 -14.11 -28.88 -0.53
N LEU A 233 -13.37 -28.87 0.59
CA LEU A 233 -13.51 -29.88 1.63
C LEU A 233 -14.91 -29.85 2.25
N ALA A 234 -15.41 -28.66 2.60
CA ALA A 234 -16.76 -28.49 3.15
C ALA A 234 -17.85 -29.03 2.21
N LYS A 235 -17.77 -28.71 0.90
CA LYS A 235 -18.69 -29.27 -0.11
C LYS A 235 -18.62 -30.79 -0.17
N THR A 236 -17.41 -31.36 -0.11
CA THR A 236 -17.20 -32.82 -0.16
C THR A 236 -17.78 -33.51 1.07
N VAL A 237 -17.57 -32.93 2.27
CA VAL A 237 -18.11 -33.44 3.53
C VAL A 237 -19.64 -33.38 3.55
N ASN A 238 -20.23 -32.26 3.12
CA ASN A 238 -21.68 -32.11 3.06
C ASN A 238 -22.32 -33.09 2.07
N ALA A 239 -21.76 -33.22 0.86
CA ALA A 239 -22.23 -34.18 -0.13
C ALA A 239 -22.12 -35.63 0.39
N SER A 240 -21.02 -35.97 1.08
CA SER A 240 -20.87 -37.26 1.75
C SER A 240 -21.99 -37.51 2.77
N ALA A 241 -22.26 -36.54 3.64
CA ALA A 241 -23.28 -36.65 4.67
C ALA A 241 -24.68 -36.85 4.06
N GLU A 242 -25.01 -36.11 3.00
CA GLU A 242 -26.27 -36.27 2.24
C GLU A 242 -26.39 -37.67 1.64
N GLN A 243 -25.34 -38.18 0.99
CA GLN A 243 -25.30 -39.53 0.43
C GLN A 243 -25.52 -40.59 1.50
N VAL A 244 -24.81 -40.50 2.63
CA VAL A 244 -24.94 -41.43 3.76
C VAL A 244 -26.35 -41.38 4.34
N ALA A 245 -26.94 -40.19 4.49
CA ALA A 245 -28.30 -40.04 5.00
C ALA A 245 -29.34 -40.66 4.06
N ALA A 246 -29.22 -40.43 2.75
CA ALA A 246 -30.09 -41.02 1.74
C ALA A 246 -30.00 -42.55 1.73
N ILE A 247 -28.78 -43.10 1.75
CA ILE A 247 -28.58 -44.56 1.78
C ILE A 247 -29.12 -45.17 3.08
N LYS A 248 -28.93 -44.52 4.24
CA LYS A 248 -29.53 -44.96 5.51
C LYS A 248 -31.06 -44.95 5.46
N ARG A 249 -31.67 -43.98 4.76
CA ARG A 249 -33.12 -43.93 4.55
C ARG A 249 -33.58 -45.12 3.71
N ILE A 250 -32.93 -45.41 2.59
CA ILE A 250 -33.24 -46.60 1.76
C ILE A 250 -33.15 -47.87 2.58
N LYS A 251 -32.05 -48.04 3.33
CA LYS A 251 -31.82 -49.20 4.20
C LYS A 251 -32.96 -49.41 5.20
N ARG A 252 -33.50 -48.33 5.77
CA ARG A 252 -34.57 -48.38 6.78
C ARG A 252 -35.96 -48.66 6.17
N GLU A 253 -36.31 -48.02 5.05
CA GLU A 253 -37.69 -48.07 4.53
C GLU A 253 -37.93 -49.23 3.54
N LYS A 254 -36.94 -49.62 2.73
CA LYS A 254 -37.06 -50.70 1.74
C LYS A 254 -36.03 -51.83 1.90
N GLY A 255 -34.89 -51.55 2.54
CA GLY A 255 -33.78 -52.48 2.67
C GLY A 255 -32.83 -52.41 1.46
N LEU A 256 -31.52 -52.54 1.68
CA LEU A 256 -30.53 -52.42 0.59
C LEU A 256 -30.58 -53.59 -0.41
N LEU A 257 -31.09 -54.75 0.00
CA LEU A 257 -31.23 -55.93 -0.86
C LEU A 257 -32.22 -55.73 -2.02
N THR A 258 -33.10 -54.72 -1.95
CA THR A 258 -34.04 -54.41 -3.03
C THR A 258 -33.40 -53.57 -4.14
N LEU A 259 -32.19 -53.04 -3.93
CA LEU A 259 -31.46 -52.29 -4.94
C LEU A 259 -30.83 -53.25 -5.97
N PRO A 260 -30.68 -52.83 -7.23
CA PRO A 260 -29.81 -53.52 -8.18
C PRO A 260 -28.41 -53.74 -7.58
N GLU A 261 -27.79 -54.88 -7.87
CA GLU A 261 -26.51 -55.31 -7.28
C GLU A 261 -25.43 -54.23 -7.35
N GLU A 262 -25.31 -53.56 -8.50
CA GLU A 262 -24.37 -52.46 -8.75
C GLU A 262 -24.59 -51.21 -7.87
N LEU A 263 -25.82 -50.95 -7.43
CA LEU A 263 -26.17 -49.85 -6.54
C LEU A 263 -26.05 -50.27 -5.07
N ARG A 264 -26.38 -51.52 -4.77
CA ARG A 264 -26.24 -52.10 -3.43
C ARG A 264 -24.78 -52.09 -2.98
N GLU A 265 -23.88 -52.60 -3.81
CA GLU A 265 -22.44 -52.65 -3.51
C GLU A 265 -21.88 -51.25 -3.21
N LEU A 266 -22.22 -50.26 -4.03
CA LEU A 266 -21.79 -48.88 -3.81
C LEU A 266 -22.40 -48.28 -2.53
N ALA A 267 -23.67 -48.58 -2.25
CA ALA A 267 -24.36 -48.11 -1.06
C ALA A 267 -23.71 -48.66 0.23
N GLU A 268 -23.35 -49.94 0.24
CA GLU A 268 -22.65 -50.60 1.35
C GLU A 268 -21.25 -49.99 1.55
N LEU A 269 -20.45 -49.89 0.48
CA LEU A 269 -19.12 -49.26 0.52
C LEU A 269 -19.18 -47.82 1.03
N ARG A 270 -20.18 -47.03 0.63
CA ARG A 270 -20.35 -45.65 1.09
C ARG A 270 -20.70 -45.54 2.57
N LEU A 271 -21.49 -46.47 3.10
CA LEU A 271 -21.85 -46.50 4.53
C LEU A 271 -20.67 -46.93 5.40
N GLU A 272 -19.90 -47.90 4.93
CA GLU A 272 -18.72 -48.41 5.62
C GLU A 272 -17.58 -47.39 5.62
N ASN A 273 -17.47 -46.62 4.55
CA ASN A 273 -16.38 -45.67 4.34
C ASN A 273 -16.90 -44.26 3.99
N PRO A 274 -17.54 -43.56 4.95
CA PRO A 274 -18.12 -42.23 4.73
C PRO A 274 -17.08 -41.13 4.49
N GLU A 275 -15.82 -41.35 4.83
CA GLU A 275 -14.70 -40.44 4.61
C GLU A 275 -14.04 -40.62 3.23
N TRP A 276 -14.31 -41.74 2.54
CA TRP A 276 -13.70 -42.01 1.24
C TRP A 276 -14.20 -41.03 0.18
N THR A 277 -13.31 -40.67 -0.74
CA THR A 277 -13.68 -39.92 -1.94
C THR A 277 -14.44 -40.82 -2.92
N LEU A 278 -15.21 -40.22 -3.84
CA LEU A 278 -15.88 -40.95 -4.91
C LEU A 278 -14.91 -41.80 -5.76
N ARG A 279 -13.66 -41.37 -5.88
CA ARG A 279 -12.63 -42.12 -6.60
C ARG A 279 -12.23 -43.39 -5.85
N GLN A 280 -11.97 -43.29 -4.54
CA GLN A 280 -11.64 -44.44 -3.69
C GLN A 280 -12.79 -45.45 -3.65
N LEU A 281 -14.05 -44.97 -3.54
CA LEU A 281 -15.22 -45.85 -3.66
C LEU A 281 -15.25 -46.58 -5.00
N GLY A 282 -14.96 -45.86 -6.10
CA GLY A 282 -14.95 -46.44 -7.45
C GLY A 282 -13.86 -47.48 -7.67
N GLU A 283 -12.68 -47.28 -7.09
CA GLU A 283 -11.56 -48.22 -7.15
C GLU A 283 -11.80 -49.48 -6.31
N ALA A 284 -12.60 -49.38 -5.25
CA ALA A 284 -12.94 -50.50 -4.35
C ALA A 284 -14.14 -51.36 -4.81
N LEU A 285 -14.87 -50.94 -5.84
CA LEU A 285 -15.95 -51.74 -6.43
C LEU A 285 -15.37 -52.99 -7.14
N SER A 286 -16.11 -54.10 -7.08
CA SER A 286 -15.81 -55.35 -7.80
C SER A 286 -15.57 -55.15 -9.30
N ARG A 287 -16.31 -54.21 -9.92
CA ARG A 287 -16.02 -53.63 -11.23
C ARG A 287 -15.63 -52.16 -11.05
N PRO A 288 -14.34 -51.81 -11.18
CA PRO A 288 -13.88 -50.45 -10.95
C PRO A 288 -14.58 -49.43 -11.83
N LEU A 289 -14.88 -48.27 -11.26
CA LEU A 289 -15.50 -47.15 -11.96
C LEU A 289 -14.68 -45.88 -11.86
N SER A 290 -14.79 -45.04 -12.89
CA SER A 290 -14.32 -43.65 -12.80
C SER A 290 -15.12 -42.86 -11.77
N ARG A 291 -14.54 -41.77 -11.25
CA ARG A 291 -15.24 -40.83 -10.35
C ARG A 291 -16.63 -40.42 -10.88
N SER A 292 -16.74 -40.19 -12.18
CA SER A 292 -18.02 -39.81 -12.82
C SER A 292 -19.03 -40.96 -12.79
N GLY A 293 -18.58 -42.18 -13.10
CA GLY A 293 -19.43 -43.38 -13.02
C GLY A 293 -19.99 -43.63 -11.63
N VAL A 294 -19.16 -43.46 -10.59
CA VAL A 294 -19.60 -43.52 -9.19
C VAL A 294 -20.61 -42.41 -8.90
N ASN A 295 -20.34 -41.18 -9.34
CA ASN A 295 -21.26 -40.06 -9.13
C ASN A 295 -22.64 -40.34 -9.75
N HIS A 296 -22.70 -40.90 -10.96
CA HIS A 296 -23.98 -41.28 -11.59
C HIS A 296 -24.75 -42.32 -10.76
N ARG A 297 -24.06 -43.34 -10.21
CA ARG A 297 -24.71 -44.33 -9.35
C ARG A 297 -25.17 -43.72 -8.02
N ILE A 298 -24.40 -42.81 -7.43
CA ILE A 298 -24.80 -42.03 -6.26
C ILE A 298 -26.07 -41.21 -6.54
N GLN A 299 -26.15 -40.52 -7.69
CA GLN A 299 -27.35 -39.74 -8.04
C GLN A 299 -28.61 -40.62 -8.11
N ARG A 300 -28.50 -41.82 -8.68
CA ARG A 300 -29.61 -42.79 -8.67
C ARG A 300 -29.99 -43.22 -7.25
N LEU A 301 -29.03 -43.40 -6.35
CA LEU A 301 -29.32 -43.69 -4.94
C LEU A 301 -30.03 -42.51 -4.25
N LEU A 302 -29.65 -41.26 -4.57
CA LEU A 302 -30.34 -40.07 -4.05
C LEU A 302 -31.79 -40.00 -4.57
N GLU A 303 -32.01 -40.20 -5.88
CA GLU A 303 -33.34 -40.25 -6.51
C GLU A 303 -34.24 -41.32 -5.85
N ILE A 304 -33.72 -42.55 -5.70
CA ILE A 304 -34.45 -43.64 -5.03
C ILE A 304 -34.81 -43.27 -3.59
N ALA A 305 -33.90 -42.57 -2.88
CA ALA A 305 -34.16 -42.12 -1.52
C ALA A 305 -35.21 -41.00 -1.47
N GLU A 306 -35.25 -40.11 -2.45
CA GLU A 306 -36.26 -39.03 -2.56
C GLU A 306 -37.67 -39.57 -2.83
N ASP A 307 -37.79 -40.59 -3.69
CA ASP A 307 -39.05 -41.26 -4.03
C ASP A 307 -39.69 -42.05 -2.87
N LEU A 308 -38.97 -42.23 -1.76
CA LEU A 308 -39.54 -42.82 -0.56
C LEU A 308 -40.56 -41.86 0.07
N PRO A 309 -41.66 -42.37 0.64
CA PRO A 309 -42.64 -41.53 1.32
C PRO A 309 -41.96 -40.68 2.40
N LYS A 310 -42.22 -39.37 2.38
CA LYS A 310 -41.80 -38.45 3.44
C LYS A 310 -42.70 -38.72 4.65
N LYS A 311 -42.10 -38.99 5.81
CA LYS A 311 -42.84 -38.98 7.09
C LYS A 311 -43.08 -37.55 7.52
#